data_AF-A0A916I8L2-F1
#
_entry.id   AF-A0A916I8L2-F1
#
_cell.length_a   1.000
_cell.length_b   1.000
_cell.length_c   1.000
_cell.angle_alpha   90.00
_cell.angle_beta   90.00
_cell.angle_gamma   90.00
#
_symmetry.space_group_name_H-M   'P 1'
#
loop_
_entity.id
_entity.type
_entity.pdbx_description
1 polymer ?
#
loop_
_entity_poly.entity_id
_entity_poly.type
_entity_poly.pdbx_seq_one_letter_code
_entity_poly.pdbx_strand_id
1 'polypeptide(L)'
;MIYALVKKEALEVLRDPVTLGVAVVLPVIMLFIFGYAISLDVNDVSMAVYDQDRSQESARLVDAFVGSDYFNLEHYLDSPGQVDKVLDRGEASIVLAVPPDFSKDVNLGRRTEVQVILDGSFSATALIVSNYAAAVVHMYTEELLERKGGAASGGIGVTPRVWYNPPLRSVNYIVPGLFAVLLMAFPPMLTALSIVKEKERGTIEQIYVSPVSPPAFIAGKVIPYAIIAFFEMVLILAIGTLWFRIPFKGSVTLLIGTSLIYVLTTVSIGLFVSTITRTQFQAMFLSLIVT
;
A
#
# COMPACT_ATOMS: atom_id res chain seq x y z
N MET A 1 -10.28 -38.29 19.11
CA MET A 1 -9.91 -37.18 20.03
C MET A 1 -9.70 -35.86 19.30
N ILE A 2 -8.80 -35.79 18.29
CA ILE A 2 -8.51 -34.56 17.53
C ILE A 2 -9.78 -33.92 16.96
N TYR A 3 -10.59 -34.68 16.21
CA TYR A 3 -11.84 -34.17 15.62
C TYR A 3 -12.80 -33.56 16.66
N ALA A 4 -12.92 -34.17 17.84
CA ALA A 4 -13.79 -33.66 18.90
C ALA A 4 -13.27 -32.33 19.46
N LEU A 5 -11.95 -32.19 19.62
CA LEU A 5 -11.34 -30.94 20.09
C LEU A 5 -11.45 -29.83 19.04
N VAL A 6 -11.18 -30.14 17.76
CA VAL A 6 -11.39 -29.21 16.63
C VAL A 6 -12.83 -28.73 16.58
N LYS A 7 -13.81 -29.64 16.73
CA LYS A 7 -15.23 -29.28 16.75
C LYS A 7 -15.58 -28.39 17.95
N LYS A 8 -15.04 -28.69 19.14
CA LYS A 8 -15.24 -27.87 20.35
C LYS A 8 -14.72 -26.45 20.13
N GLU A 9 -13.48 -26.31 19.65
CA GLU A 9 -12.84 -25.01 19.41
C GLU A 9 -13.56 -24.22 18.32
N ALA A 10 -13.93 -24.86 17.21
CA ALA A 10 -14.69 -24.21 16.15
C ALA A 10 -16.03 -23.66 16.68
N LEU A 11 -16.74 -24.43 17.51
CA LEU A 11 -17.99 -23.97 18.13
C LEU A 11 -17.77 -22.86 19.16
N GLU A 12 -16.67 -22.90 19.90
CA GLU A 12 -16.32 -21.84 20.86
C GLU A 12 -16.07 -20.52 20.14
N VAL A 13 -15.30 -20.53 19.06
CA VAL A 13 -15.03 -19.31 18.28
C VAL A 13 -16.28 -18.80 17.58
N LEU A 14 -17.09 -19.68 16.97
CA LEU A 14 -18.34 -19.27 16.33
C LEU A 14 -19.37 -18.69 17.32
N ARG A 15 -19.28 -19.04 18.60
CA ARG A 15 -20.15 -18.53 19.67
C ARG A 15 -19.57 -17.32 20.40
N ASP A 16 -18.31 -16.98 20.17
CA ASP A 16 -17.67 -15.80 20.74
C ASP A 16 -17.78 -14.63 19.74
N PRO A 17 -18.78 -13.74 19.89
CA PRO A 17 -19.02 -12.66 18.93
C PRO A 17 -17.86 -11.66 18.90
N VAL A 18 -17.09 -11.54 19.99
CA VAL A 18 -15.93 -10.64 20.05
C VAL A 18 -14.80 -11.22 19.20
N THR A 19 -14.50 -12.52 19.37
CA THR A 19 -13.46 -13.19 18.59
C THR A 19 -13.83 -13.21 17.09
N LEU A 20 -15.08 -13.52 16.76
CA LEU A 20 -15.57 -13.48 15.38
C LEU A 20 -15.52 -12.07 14.79
N GLY A 21 -15.91 -11.06 15.56
CA GLY A 21 -15.83 -9.65 15.15
C GLY A 21 -14.39 -9.21 14.87
N VAL A 22 -13.45 -9.56 15.75
CA VAL A 22 -12.02 -9.26 15.55
C VAL A 22 -11.45 -10.04 14.36
N ALA A 23 -11.90 -11.26 14.09
CA ALA A 23 -11.41 -12.08 12.98
C ALA A 23 -11.95 -11.67 11.60
N VAL A 24 -13.12 -11.03 11.54
CA VAL A 24 -13.80 -10.74 10.27
C VAL A 24 -14.02 -9.25 10.07
N VAL A 25 -14.65 -8.59 11.03
CA VAL A 25 -15.07 -7.19 10.89
C VAL A 25 -13.87 -6.25 10.92
N LEU A 26 -12.92 -6.47 11.85
CA LEU A 26 -11.79 -5.57 12.03
C LEU A 26 -10.82 -5.56 10.82
N PRO A 27 -10.41 -6.70 10.22
CA PRO A 27 -9.62 -6.71 8.99
C PRO A 27 -10.33 -6.05 7.81
N VAL A 28 -11.65 -6.26 7.68
CA VAL A 28 -12.45 -5.63 6.62
C VAL A 28 -12.51 -4.11 6.79
N ILE A 29 -12.74 -3.63 8.02
CA ILE A 29 -12.67 -2.20 8.33
C ILE A 29 -11.29 -1.65 8.02
N MET A 30 -10.21 -2.33 8.43
CA MET A 30 -8.84 -1.91 8.10
C MET A 30 -8.60 -1.87 6.60
N LEU A 31 -9.08 -2.86 5.85
CA LEU A 31 -8.98 -2.89 4.40
C LEU A 31 -9.68 -1.68 3.77
N PHE A 32 -10.87 -1.32 4.24
CA PHE A 32 -11.58 -0.15 3.74
C PHE A 32 -10.93 1.16 4.16
N ILE A 33 -10.54 1.29 5.43
CA ILE A 33 -9.85 2.47 5.94
C ILE A 33 -8.57 2.66 5.15
N PHE A 34 -7.66 1.68 5.08
CA PHE A 34 -6.40 1.88 4.39
C PHE A 34 -6.54 1.87 2.86
N GLY A 35 -7.46 1.09 2.31
CA GLY A 35 -7.72 1.05 0.87
C GLY A 35 -8.31 2.35 0.32
N TYR A 36 -9.01 3.14 1.14
CA TYR A 36 -9.53 4.46 0.76
C TYR A 36 -8.74 5.63 1.34
N ALA A 37 -8.26 5.54 2.58
CA ALA A 37 -7.57 6.63 3.27
C ALA A 37 -6.10 6.71 2.87
N ILE A 38 -5.45 5.60 2.51
CA ILE A 38 -4.13 5.66 1.87
C ILE A 38 -4.39 5.77 0.37
N SER A 39 -4.55 7.00 -0.09
CA SER A 39 -4.45 7.33 -1.50
C SER A 39 -3.06 7.92 -1.75
N LEU A 40 -2.25 7.26 -2.57
CA LEU A 40 -1.08 7.86 -3.20
C LEU A 40 -1.45 8.33 -4.63
N ASP A 41 -2.75 8.35 -4.97
CA ASP A 41 -3.18 8.68 -6.32
C ASP A 41 -2.98 10.16 -6.58
N VAL A 42 -2.32 10.41 -7.71
CA VAL A 42 -1.81 11.69 -8.18
C VAL A 42 -2.75 12.19 -9.29
N ASN A 43 -4.05 12.15 -9.04
CA ASN A 43 -5.03 12.80 -9.90
C ASN A 43 -5.36 14.10 -9.15
N ASP A 44 -5.14 15.26 -9.76
CA ASP A 44 -5.28 16.60 -9.16
C ASP A 44 -4.12 17.07 -8.25
N VAL A 45 -2.87 16.87 -8.66
CA VAL A 45 -1.75 17.52 -7.95
C VAL A 45 -1.84 19.02 -8.13
N SER A 46 -2.02 19.74 -7.03
CA SER A 46 -1.92 21.20 -7.01
C SER A 46 -0.50 21.62 -7.39
N MET A 47 -0.39 22.28 -8.55
CA MET A 47 0.86 22.75 -9.13
C MET A 47 0.88 24.27 -9.10
N ALA A 48 2.01 24.84 -8.69
CA ALA A 48 2.33 26.23 -8.91
C ALA A 48 3.47 26.37 -9.93
N VAL A 49 3.51 27.48 -10.64
CA VAL A 49 4.52 27.75 -11.68
C VAL A 49 5.28 29.02 -11.33
N TYR A 50 6.59 28.90 -11.21
CA TYR A 50 7.51 30.03 -11.13
C TYR A 50 8.20 30.20 -12.50
N ASP A 51 7.58 30.99 -13.38
CA ASP A 51 8.08 31.24 -14.73
C ASP A 51 8.86 32.56 -14.81
N GLN A 52 10.19 32.43 -14.97
CA GLN A 52 11.10 33.58 -15.13
C GLN A 52 11.33 33.96 -16.60
N ASP A 53 11.05 33.07 -17.56
CA ASP A 53 11.24 33.31 -19.00
C ASP A 53 10.03 34.03 -19.61
N ARG A 54 8.82 33.70 -19.12
CA ARG A 54 7.53 34.28 -19.56
C ARG A 54 7.37 34.32 -21.08
N SER A 55 7.78 33.24 -21.73
CA SER A 55 7.85 33.12 -23.18
C SER A 55 6.77 32.16 -23.72
N GLN A 56 6.66 32.09 -25.05
CA GLN A 56 5.76 31.12 -25.67
C GLN A 56 6.23 29.68 -25.47
N GLU A 57 7.53 29.42 -25.36
CA GLU A 57 8.02 28.05 -25.11
C GLU A 57 7.84 27.65 -23.64
N SER A 58 8.00 28.57 -22.69
CA SER A 58 7.69 28.28 -21.27
C SER A 58 6.19 28.01 -21.08
N ALA A 59 5.32 28.79 -21.74
CA ALA A 59 3.88 28.56 -21.73
C ALA A 59 3.49 27.18 -22.26
N ARG A 60 4.10 26.71 -23.36
CA ARG A 60 3.84 25.37 -23.91
C ARG A 60 4.26 24.25 -22.96
N LEU A 61 5.38 24.41 -22.26
CA LEU A 61 5.80 23.45 -21.25
C LEU A 61 4.76 23.38 -20.11
N VAL A 62 4.27 24.53 -19.65
CA VAL A 62 3.21 24.58 -18.62
C VAL A 62 1.93 23.92 -19.14
N ASP A 63 1.53 24.18 -20.38
CA ASP A 63 0.37 23.57 -21.02
C ASP A 63 0.50 22.04 -21.11
N ALA A 64 1.71 21.51 -21.33
CA ALA A 64 1.96 20.07 -21.34
C ALA A 64 1.75 19.42 -19.95
N PHE A 65 2.07 20.13 -18.86
CA PHE A 65 1.76 19.67 -17.50
C PHE A 65 0.26 19.69 -17.24
N VAL A 66 -0.41 20.81 -17.54
CA VAL A 66 -1.87 20.96 -17.33
C VAL A 66 -2.68 19.99 -18.20
N GLY A 67 -2.21 19.69 -19.41
CA GLY A 67 -2.88 18.77 -20.33
C GLY A 67 -2.70 17.28 -20.02
N SER A 68 -1.92 16.92 -18.99
CA SER A 68 -1.58 15.52 -18.66
C SER A 68 -2.59 14.82 -17.74
N ASP A 69 -3.67 15.49 -17.34
CA ASP A 69 -4.67 15.06 -16.33
C ASP A 69 -4.12 14.82 -14.90
N TYR A 70 -2.80 14.87 -14.69
CA TYR A 70 -2.16 14.65 -13.38
C TYR A 70 -1.99 15.94 -12.55
N PHE A 71 -1.80 17.08 -13.22
CA PHE A 71 -1.43 18.34 -12.60
C PHE A 71 -2.48 19.43 -12.84
N ASN A 72 -2.94 20.07 -11.76
CA ASN A 72 -3.83 21.23 -11.82
C ASN A 72 -3.05 22.48 -11.46
N LEU A 73 -3.05 23.46 -12.35
CA LEU A 73 -2.40 24.73 -12.10
C LEU A 73 -3.26 25.60 -11.18
N GLU A 74 -2.77 25.87 -9.98
CA GLU A 74 -3.45 26.70 -8.98
C GLU A 74 -2.89 28.14 -8.97
N HIS A 75 -1.57 28.28 -9.05
CA HIS A 75 -0.89 29.57 -8.81
C HIS A 75 0.27 29.82 -9.77
N TYR A 76 0.40 31.08 -10.20
CA TYR A 76 1.65 31.61 -10.75
C TYR A 76 2.40 32.34 -9.65
N LEU A 77 3.69 32.07 -9.53
CA LEU A 77 4.59 32.67 -8.56
C LEU A 77 5.43 33.75 -9.25
N ASP A 78 5.62 34.87 -8.57
CA ASP A 78 6.40 36.01 -9.07
C ASP A 78 7.77 36.12 -8.41
N SER A 79 7.98 35.44 -7.28
CA SER A 79 9.25 35.53 -6.54
C SER A 79 9.71 34.19 -5.96
N PRO A 80 11.03 33.97 -5.85
CA PRO A 80 11.57 32.73 -5.27
C PRO A 80 11.07 32.47 -3.85
N GLY A 81 10.91 33.53 -3.04
CA GLY A 81 10.42 33.40 -1.66
C GLY A 81 8.93 33.03 -1.52
N GLN A 82 8.19 32.95 -2.63
CA GLN A 82 6.83 32.38 -2.64
C GLN A 82 6.85 30.86 -2.85
N VAL A 83 7.91 30.30 -3.44
CA VAL A 83 8.05 28.86 -3.70
C VAL A 83 7.93 28.08 -2.39
N ASP A 84 8.75 28.43 -1.39
CA ASP A 84 8.75 27.76 -0.09
C ASP A 84 7.41 27.96 0.64
N LYS A 85 6.84 29.18 0.59
CA LYS A 85 5.60 29.49 1.30
C LYS A 85 4.39 28.71 0.80
N VAL A 86 4.30 28.53 -0.52
CA VAL A 86 3.17 27.82 -1.14
C VAL A 86 3.25 26.32 -0.86
N LEU A 87 4.47 25.76 -0.82
CA LEU A 87 4.72 24.38 -0.40
C LEU A 87 4.43 24.21 1.10
N ASP A 88 4.97 25.06 1.97
CA ASP A 88 4.81 25.00 3.43
C ASP A 88 3.35 25.13 3.89
N ARG A 89 2.55 25.87 3.13
CA ARG A 89 1.11 26.06 3.42
C ARG A 89 0.21 24.98 2.82
N GLY A 90 0.77 24.09 2.00
CA GLY A 90 0.01 23.10 1.25
C GLY A 90 -0.91 23.72 0.18
N GLU A 91 -0.63 24.95 -0.25
CA GLU A 91 -1.36 25.63 -1.33
C GLU A 91 -1.00 25.00 -2.69
N ALA A 92 0.24 24.52 -2.86
CA ALA A 92 0.63 23.62 -3.94
C ALA A 92 1.49 22.47 -3.40
N SER A 93 1.38 21.30 -4.03
CA SER A 93 2.19 20.12 -3.72
C SER A 93 3.50 20.07 -4.53
N ILE A 94 3.54 20.81 -5.64
CA ILE A 94 4.67 20.89 -6.57
C ILE A 94 4.80 22.30 -7.14
N VAL A 95 6.04 22.74 -7.35
CA VAL A 95 6.39 23.98 -8.03
C VAL A 95 7.27 23.68 -9.23
N LEU A 96 6.80 24.05 -10.41
CA LEU A 96 7.58 24.04 -11.64
C LEU A 96 8.32 25.38 -11.77
N ALA A 97 9.65 25.34 -11.70
CA ALA A 97 10.49 26.53 -11.83
C ALA A 97 11.19 26.53 -13.21
N VAL A 98 10.83 27.52 -14.03
CA VAL A 98 11.39 27.72 -15.38
C VAL A 98 12.48 28.81 -15.32
N PRO A 99 13.69 28.56 -15.85
CA PRO A 99 14.80 29.52 -15.78
C PRO A 99 14.62 30.70 -16.77
N PRO A 100 15.23 31.88 -16.51
CA PRO A 100 15.01 33.14 -17.26
C PRO A 100 15.52 33.20 -18.71
N ASP A 101 16.10 32.12 -19.25
CA ASP A 101 16.58 32.03 -20.64
C ASP A 101 16.06 30.75 -21.34
N PHE A 102 15.01 30.13 -20.81
CA PHE A 102 14.50 28.82 -21.25
C PHE A 102 14.24 28.78 -22.76
N SER A 103 13.43 29.70 -23.30
CA SER A 103 13.12 29.75 -24.73
C SER A 103 14.36 29.96 -25.59
N LYS A 104 15.29 30.80 -25.15
CA LYS A 104 16.53 31.07 -25.89
C LYS A 104 17.39 29.83 -25.99
N ASP A 105 17.61 29.13 -24.88
CA ASP A 105 18.43 27.92 -24.87
C ASP A 105 17.78 26.76 -25.62
N VAL A 106 16.46 26.58 -25.46
CA VAL A 106 15.68 25.62 -26.24
C VAL A 106 15.80 25.91 -27.74
N ASN A 107 15.69 27.18 -28.15
CA ASN A 107 15.82 27.61 -29.55
C ASN A 107 17.22 27.45 -30.13
N LEU A 108 18.25 27.59 -29.30
CA LEU A 108 19.65 27.37 -29.67
C LEU A 108 20.06 25.88 -29.62
N GLY A 109 19.15 24.97 -29.27
CA GLY A 109 19.44 23.53 -29.12
C GLY A 109 20.39 23.23 -27.96
N ARG A 110 20.47 24.13 -26.97
CA ARG A 110 21.28 23.96 -25.77
C ARG A 110 20.52 23.12 -24.76
N ARG A 111 21.27 22.40 -23.92
CA ARG A 111 20.68 21.64 -22.80
C ARG A 111 20.19 22.64 -21.75
N THR A 112 18.91 22.60 -21.45
CA THR A 112 18.28 23.41 -20.40
C THR A 112 17.74 22.51 -19.31
N GLU A 113 17.88 22.93 -18.06
CA GLU A 113 17.35 22.22 -16.91
C GLU A 113 16.13 22.97 -16.38
N VAL A 114 15.01 22.25 -16.27
CA VAL A 114 13.81 22.74 -15.61
C VAL A 114 13.79 22.11 -14.22
N GLN A 115 13.51 22.92 -13.20
CA GLN A 115 13.49 22.45 -11.83
C GLN A 115 12.05 22.16 -11.40
N VAL A 116 11.88 21.00 -10.76
CA VAL A 116 10.62 20.60 -10.14
C VAL A 116 10.88 20.47 -8.65
N ILE A 117 10.23 21.32 -7.86
CA ILE A 117 10.37 21.38 -6.40
C ILE A 117 9.08 20.82 -5.81
N LEU A 118 9.16 19.92 -4.84
CA LEU A 118 8.01 19.19 -4.33
C LEU A 118 8.10 19.01 -2.82
N ASP A 119 6.96 18.88 -2.16
CA ASP A 119 6.90 18.56 -0.73
C ASP A 119 7.36 17.11 -0.48
N GLY A 120 8.43 16.96 0.28
CA GLY A 120 9.05 15.69 0.64
C GLY A 120 8.47 15.01 1.88
N SER A 121 7.46 15.59 2.53
CA SER A 121 6.88 15.11 3.81
C SER A 121 6.43 13.64 3.75
N PHE A 122 5.95 13.20 2.58
CA PHE A 122 5.69 11.79 2.30
C PHE A 122 6.50 11.32 1.08
N SER A 123 7.67 10.71 1.34
CA SER A 123 8.67 10.41 0.30
C SER A 123 8.16 9.50 -0.82
N ALA A 124 7.20 8.61 -0.54
CA ALA A 124 6.63 7.74 -1.57
C ALA A 124 5.74 8.54 -2.56
N THR A 125 4.93 9.49 -2.08
CA THR A 125 4.14 10.38 -2.94
C THR A 125 5.05 11.30 -3.74
N ALA A 126 6.04 11.91 -3.07
CA ALA A 126 7.06 12.74 -3.70
C ALA A 126 7.76 12.02 -4.88
N LEU A 127 8.13 10.76 -4.70
CA LEU A 127 8.77 9.94 -5.75
C LEU A 127 7.81 9.64 -6.90
N ILE A 128 6.53 9.39 -6.62
CA ILE A 128 5.53 9.15 -7.66
C ILE A 128 5.32 10.43 -8.48
N VAL A 129 5.10 11.57 -7.82
CA VAL A 129 4.91 12.89 -8.45
C VAL A 129 6.13 13.28 -9.29
N SER A 130 7.35 13.06 -8.79
CA SER A 130 8.57 13.38 -9.55
C SER A 130 8.71 12.54 -10.82
N ASN A 131 8.32 11.26 -10.77
CA ASN A 131 8.30 10.40 -11.95
C ASN A 131 7.26 10.86 -12.99
N TYR A 132 6.08 11.34 -12.57
CA TYR A 132 5.10 11.93 -13.48
C TYR A 132 5.61 13.23 -14.11
N ALA A 133 6.19 14.12 -13.32
CA ALA A 133 6.78 15.35 -13.84
C ALA A 133 7.88 15.05 -14.86
N ALA A 134 8.74 14.04 -14.59
CA ALA A 134 9.75 13.59 -15.53
C ALA A 134 9.14 13.01 -16.83
N ALA A 135 8.04 12.27 -16.74
CA ALA A 135 7.33 11.74 -17.91
C ALA A 135 6.75 12.85 -18.79
N VAL A 136 6.14 13.89 -18.19
CA VAL A 136 5.65 15.06 -18.93
C VAL A 136 6.79 15.82 -19.62
N VAL A 137 7.91 16.05 -18.91
CA VAL A 137 9.09 16.70 -19.49
C VAL A 137 9.67 15.88 -20.65
N HIS A 138 9.67 14.55 -20.53
CA HIS A 138 10.11 13.66 -21.60
C HIS A 138 9.21 13.78 -22.83
N MET A 139 7.88 13.74 -22.66
CA MET A 139 6.92 13.92 -23.75
C MET A 139 7.09 15.27 -24.45
N TYR A 140 7.24 16.36 -23.66
CA TYR A 140 7.51 17.69 -24.21
C TYR A 140 8.82 17.73 -25.01
N THR A 141 9.85 17.04 -24.53
CA THR A 141 11.14 16.96 -25.22
C THR A 141 11.03 16.22 -26.55
N GLU A 142 10.27 15.12 -26.61
CA GLU A 142 9.99 14.39 -27.85
C GLU A 142 9.25 15.28 -28.87
N GLU A 143 8.20 15.97 -28.43
CA GLU A 143 7.44 16.90 -29.29
C GLU A 143 8.32 18.04 -29.82
N LEU A 144 9.20 18.59 -28.97
CA LEU A 144 10.13 19.64 -29.35
C LEU A 144 11.13 19.17 -30.43
N LEU A 145 11.61 17.93 -30.31
CA LEU A 145 12.52 17.32 -31.29
C LEU A 145 11.84 17.09 -32.64
N GLU A 146 10.59 16.59 -32.63
CA GLU A 146 9.79 16.41 -33.84
C GLU A 146 9.55 17.75 -34.57
N ARG A 147 9.16 18.80 -33.82
CA ARG A 147 8.91 20.14 -34.38
C ARG A 147 10.15 20.77 -35.02
N LYS A 148 11.34 20.47 -34.51
CA LYS A 148 12.61 21.04 -35.01
C LYS A 148 13.25 20.23 -36.13
N GLY A 149 12.63 19.13 -36.56
CA GLY A 149 13.13 18.29 -37.66
C GLY A 149 14.49 17.66 -37.39
N GLY A 150 14.92 17.61 -36.13
CA GLY A 150 16.18 16.99 -35.72
C GLY A 150 16.00 15.49 -35.58
N ALA A 151 16.81 14.69 -36.29
CA ALA A 151 17.00 13.30 -35.93
C ALA A 151 17.46 13.25 -34.47
N ALA A 152 16.72 12.52 -33.61
CA ALA A 152 16.96 12.41 -32.18
C ALA A 152 18.43 12.12 -31.87
N SER A 153 19.24 13.16 -31.67
CA SER A 153 20.64 13.02 -31.36
C SER A 153 20.76 12.82 -29.85
N GLY A 154 20.92 11.56 -29.44
CA GLY A 154 21.68 11.24 -28.24
C GLY A 154 20.92 11.32 -26.93
N GLY A 155 20.10 10.32 -26.70
CA GLY A 155 19.72 9.85 -25.37
C GLY A 155 18.90 8.60 -25.56
N ILE A 156 19.37 7.45 -25.10
CA ILE A 156 18.51 6.27 -24.98
C ILE A 156 17.42 6.68 -23.98
N GLY A 157 16.29 7.15 -24.50
CA GLY A 157 15.09 7.44 -23.74
C GLY A 157 14.54 6.10 -23.28
N VAL A 158 14.89 5.71 -22.07
CA VAL A 158 14.25 4.57 -21.42
C VAL A 158 12.82 5.03 -21.13
N THR A 159 11.87 4.62 -21.94
CA THR A 159 10.44 4.77 -21.63
C THR A 159 10.07 3.66 -20.66
N PRO A 160 9.92 3.93 -19.34
CA PRO A 160 9.53 2.89 -18.41
C PRO A 160 8.08 2.47 -18.71
N ARG A 161 7.91 1.34 -19.39
CA ARG A 161 6.60 0.72 -19.56
C ARG A 161 6.25 -0.02 -18.28
N VAL A 162 5.20 0.41 -17.58
CA VAL A 162 4.69 -0.29 -16.38
C VAL A 162 3.69 -1.36 -16.81
N TRP A 163 4.02 -2.64 -16.65
CA TRP A 163 3.22 -3.76 -17.20
C TRP A 163 2.01 -4.16 -16.34
N TYR A 164 2.06 -3.93 -15.02
CA TYR A 164 1.06 -4.43 -14.07
C TYR A 164 0.06 -3.36 -13.60
N ASN A 165 0.44 -2.08 -13.62
CA ASN A 165 -0.42 -0.96 -13.24
C ASN A 165 -0.12 0.30 -14.09
N PRO A 166 -0.46 0.30 -15.40
CA PRO A 166 -0.25 1.47 -16.26
C PRO A 166 -0.85 2.79 -15.73
N PRO A 167 -2.07 2.81 -15.13
CA PRO A 167 -2.61 4.02 -14.53
C PRO A 167 -2.07 4.28 -13.12
N LEU A 168 -1.09 3.50 -12.64
CA LEU A 168 -0.40 3.61 -11.36
C LEU A 168 -1.32 3.81 -10.14
N ARG A 169 -2.56 3.31 -10.22
CA ARG A 169 -3.54 3.42 -9.14
C ARG A 169 -3.01 2.80 -7.85
N SER A 170 -2.98 3.59 -6.80
CA SER A 170 -2.40 3.28 -5.49
C SER A 170 -3.13 2.12 -4.84
N VAL A 171 -4.44 2.04 -5.04
CA VAL A 171 -5.28 0.92 -4.61
C VAL A 171 -4.75 -0.43 -5.13
N ASN A 172 -4.23 -0.48 -6.37
CA ASN A 172 -3.67 -1.71 -6.95
C ASN A 172 -2.32 -2.11 -6.35
N TYR A 173 -1.67 -1.24 -5.57
CA TYR A 173 -0.45 -1.53 -4.82
C TYR A 173 -0.73 -1.79 -3.34
N ILE A 174 -1.55 -0.93 -2.72
CA ILE A 174 -1.80 -0.92 -1.28
C ILE A 174 -2.62 -2.13 -0.86
N VAL A 175 -3.72 -2.43 -1.55
CA VAL A 175 -4.62 -3.52 -1.14
C VAL A 175 -3.94 -4.90 -1.19
N PRO A 176 -3.16 -5.27 -2.22
CA PRO A 176 -2.37 -6.50 -2.18
C PRO A 176 -1.34 -6.54 -1.04
N GLY A 177 -0.73 -5.39 -0.70
CA GLY A 177 0.16 -5.28 0.46
C GLY A 177 -0.58 -5.49 1.78
N LEU A 178 -1.76 -4.87 1.92
CA LEU A 178 -2.63 -5.04 3.08
C LEU A 178 -3.07 -6.48 3.26
N PHE A 179 -3.32 -7.23 2.18
CA PHE A 179 -3.63 -8.66 2.28
C PHE A 179 -2.53 -9.42 3.04
N ALA A 180 -1.25 -9.17 2.71
CA ALA A 180 -0.14 -9.79 3.43
C ALA A 180 -0.08 -9.33 4.89
N VAL A 181 -0.20 -8.02 5.14
CA VAL A 181 -0.13 -7.44 6.50
C VAL A 181 -1.27 -7.95 7.39
N LEU A 182 -2.50 -8.02 6.89
CA LEU A 182 -3.65 -8.49 7.65
C LEU A 182 -3.50 -9.98 8.00
N LEU A 183 -3.09 -10.82 7.04
CA LEU A 183 -2.83 -12.24 7.29
C LEU A 183 -1.61 -12.49 8.18
N MET A 184 -0.68 -11.54 8.25
CA MET A 184 0.45 -11.57 9.17
C MET A 184 0.02 -11.20 10.59
N ALA A 185 -0.86 -10.20 10.76
CA ALA A 185 -1.19 -9.66 12.08
C ALA A 185 -2.30 -10.44 12.80
N PHE A 186 -3.40 -10.76 12.10
CA PHE A 186 -4.62 -11.25 12.75
C PHE A 186 -4.59 -12.74 13.13
N PRO A 187 -4.23 -13.68 12.23
CA PRO A 187 -4.18 -15.10 12.57
C PRO A 187 -3.27 -15.46 13.76
N PRO A 188 -2.02 -14.93 13.86
CA PRO A 188 -1.17 -15.19 15.03
C PRO A 188 -1.76 -14.59 16.31
N MET A 189 -2.30 -13.37 16.24
CA MET A 189 -2.90 -12.70 17.38
C MET A 189 -4.09 -13.50 17.93
N LEU A 190 -5.01 -13.93 17.07
CA LEU A 190 -6.18 -14.74 17.46
C LEU A 190 -5.77 -16.07 18.06
N THR A 191 -4.77 -16.73 17.46
CA THR A 191 -4.26 -18.02 17.96
C THR A 191 -3.57 -17.84 19.31
N ALA A 192 -2.76 -16.79 19.49
CA ALA A 192 -2.09 -16.49 20.75
C ALA A 192 -3.10 -16.18 21.87
N LEU A 193 -4.08 -15.33 21.56
CA LEU A 193 -5.18 -14.99 22.47
C LEU A 193 -5.96 -16.24 22.91
N SER A 194 -6.19 -17.19 22.00
CA SER A 194 -6.97 -18.40 22.31
C SER A 194 -6.39 -19.21 23.47
N ILE A 195 -5.06 -19.36 23.52
CA ILE A 195 -4.36 -20.12 24.56
C ILE A 195 -4.17 -19.26 25.80
N VAL A 196 -3.85 -17.98 25.62
CA VAL A 196 -3.60 -17.08 26.75
C VAL A 196 -4.87 -16.80 27.54
N LYS A 197 -6.03 -16.74 26.87
CA LYS A 197 -7.35 -16.69 27.52
C LYS A 197 -7.61 -17.92 28.39
N GLU A 198 -7.20 -19.11 27.96
CA GLU A 198 -7.28 -20.33 28.78
C GLU A 198 -6.30 -20.31 29.96
N LYS A 199 -5.11 -19.74 29.77
CA LYS A 199 -4.12 -19.54 30.86
C LYS A 199 -4.64 -18.58 31.92
N GLU A 200 -5.15 -17.42 31.52
CA GLU A 200 -5.70 -16.42 32.45
C GLU A 200 -6.92 -16.92 33.21
N ARG A 201 -7.75 -17.76 32.58
CA ARG A 201 -8.94 -18.37 33.22
C ARG A 201 -8.61 -19.59 34.07
N GLY A 202 -7.37 -20.07 34.07
CA GLY A 202 -6.95 -21.29 34.78
C GLY A 202 -7.47 -22.60 34.16
N THR A 203 -8.22 -22.54 33.05
CA THR A 203 -8.75 -23.74 32.38
C THR A 203 -7.64 -24.55 31.70
N ILE A 204 -6.46 -23.95 31.49
CA ILE A 204 -5.28 -24.65 30.96
C ILE A 204 -4.83 -25.81 31.86
N GLU A 205 -4.99 -25.69 33.18
CA GLU A 205 -4.60 -26.74 34.14
C GLU A 205 -5.52 -27.97 34.02
N GLN A 206 -6.81 -27.73 33.73
CA GLN A 206 -7.77 -28.80 33.47
C GLN A 206 -7.41 -29.61 32.23
N ILE A 207 -6.82 -28.96 31.22
CA ILE A 207 -6.33 -29.64 30.01
C ILE A 207 -5.12 -30.52 30.34
N TYR A 208 -4.20 -30.07 31.19
CA TYR A 208 -3.01 -30.84 31.59
C TYR A 208 -3.34 -32.10 32.40
N VAL A 209 -4.43 -32.12 33.14
CA VAL A 209 -4.89 -33.30 33.89
C VAL A 209 -5.84 -34.20 33.10
N SER A 210 -6.26 -33.78 31.91
CA SER A 210 -7.12 -34.55 31.01
C SER A 210 -6.32 -35.56 30.18
N PRO A 211 -6.94 -36.63 29.64
CA PRO A 211 -6.24 -37.61 28.77
C PRO A 211 -5.91 -37.07 27.36
N VAL A 212 -5.80 -35.75 27.19
CA VAL A 212 -5.53 -35.10 25.92
C VAL A 212 -4.02 -35.07 25.64
N SER A 213 -3.60 -35.64 24.51
CA SER A 213 -2.21 -35.62 24.08
C SER A 213 -1.80 -34.23 23.57
N PRO A 214 -0.55 -33.79 23.80
CA PRO A 214 -0.04 -32.50 23.30
C PRO A 214 -0.27 -32.24 21.79
N PRO A 215 0.01 -33.19 20.86
CA PRO A 215 -0.25 -32.96 19.45
C PRO A 215 -1.74 -32.86 19.13
N ALA A 216 -2.61 -33.54 19.89
CA ALA A 216 -4.05 -33.39 19.72
C ALA A 216 -4.54 -32.02 20.19
N PHE A 217 -3.98 -31.48 21.28
CA PHE A 217 -4.26 -30.12 21.74
C PHE A 217 -3.86 -29.07 20.70
N ILE A 218 -2.62 -29.17 20.20
CA ILE A 218 -2.09 -28.26 19.17
C ILE A 218 -2.96 -28.32 17.91
N ALA A 219 -3.22 -29.52 17.37
CA ALA A 219 -4.06 -29.68 16.18
C ALA A 219 -5.49 -29.16 16.40
N GLY A 220 -6.02 -29.33 17.63
CA GLY A 220 -7.31 -28.79 18.04
C GLY A 220 -7.41 -27.28 17.95
N LYS A 221 -6.31 -26.54 18.16
CA LYS A 221 -6.24 -25.08 18.01
C LYS A 221 -5.85 -24.68 16.59
N VAL A 222 -4.82 -25.27 16.01
CA VAL A 222 -4.30 -24.89 14.68
C VAL A 222 -5.39 -25.03 13.61
N ILE A 223 -6.14 -26.14 13.58
CA ILE A 223 -7.08 -26.41 12.50
C ILE A 223 -8.23 -25.38 12.46
N PRO A 224 -8.96 -25.10 13.55
CA PRO A 224 -10.00 -24.07 13.55
C PRO A 224 -9.48 -22.68 13.19
N TYR A 225 -8.36 -22.25 13.78
CA TYR A 225 -7.81 -20.92 13.52
C TYR A 225 -7.25 -20.80 12.09
N ALA A 226 -6.68 -21.86 11.54
CA ALA A 226 -6.27 -21.90 10.13
C ALA A 226 -7.48 -21.82 9.19
N ILE A 227 -8.60 -22.47 9.51
CA ILE A 227 -9.84 -22.36 8.72
C ILE A 227 -10.37 -20.93 8.76
N ILE A 228 -10.36 -20.28 9.93
CA ILE A 228 -10.79 -18.89 10.07
C ILE A 228 -9.90 -17.95 9.25
N ALA A 229 -8.58 -18.08 9.38
CA ALA A 229 -7.62 -17.28 8.62
C ALA A 229 -7.74 -17.52 7.10
N PHE A 230 -8.03 -18.76 6.68
CA PHE A 230 -8.30 -19.05 5.28
C PHE A 230 -9.61 -18.41 4.81
N PHE A 231 -10.65 -18.40 5.63
CA PHE A 231 -11.90 -17.69 5.32
C PHE A 231 -11.68 -16.17 5.23
N GLU A 232 -10.94 -15.59 6.17
CA GLU A 232 -10.52 -14.18 6.18
C GLU A 232 -9.76 -13.82 4.90
N MET A 233 -8.81 -14.66 4.49
CA MET A 233 -8.08 -14.53 3.23
C MET A 233 -9.03 -14.47 2.03
N VAL A 234 -9.94 -15.44 1.91
CA VAL A 234 -10.93 -15.47 0.80
C VAL A 234 -11.80 -14.22 0.82
N LEU A 235 -12.21 -13.77 2.00
CA LEU A 235 -13.03 -12.57 2.18
C LEU A 235 -12.31 -11.30 1.71
N ILE A 236 -11.08 -11.07 2.18
CA ILE A 236 -10.28 -9.90 1.80
C ILE A 236 -10.01 -9.92 0.29
N LEU A 237 -9.71 -11.09 -0.28
CA LEU A 237 -9.49 -11.23 -1.72
C LEU A 237 -10.77 -10.97 -2.53
N ALA A 238 -11.92 -11.45 -2.06
CA ALA A 238 -13.21 -11.19 -2.69
C ALA A 238 -13.53 -9.68 -2.65
N ILE A 239 -13.28 -9.00 -1.54
CA ILE A 239 -13.47 -7.54 -1.44
C ILE A 239 -12.48 -6.80 -2.36
N GLY A 240 -11.20 -7.18 -2.35
CA GLY A 240 -10.19 -6.58 -3.23
C GLY A 240 -10.52 -6.70 -4.73
N THR A 241 -11.06 -7.85 -5.15
CA THR A 241 -11.39 -8.10 -6.56
C THR A 241 -12.77 -7.59 -6.97
N LEU A 242 -13.80 -7.75 -6.14
CA LEU A 242 -15.17 -7.36 -6.48
C LEU A 242 -15.45 -5.88 -6.20
N TRP A 243 -14.97 -5.36 -5.06
CA TRP A 243 -15.23 -3.98 -4.63
C TRP A 243 -14.17 -3.03 -5.18
N PHE A 244 -12.90 -3.29 -4.91
CA PHE A 244 -11.79 -2.45 -5.37
C PHE A 244 -11.40 -2.70 -6.83
N ARG A 245 -12.02 -3.70 -7.49
CA ARG A 245 -11.81 -4.05 -8.92
C ARG A 245 -10.35 -4.27 -9.29
N ILE A 246 -9.57 -4.82 -8.35
CA ILE A 246 -8.14 -5.05 -8.55
C ILE A 246 -7.97 -6.21 -9.54
N PRO A 247 -7.17 -6.04 -10.61
CA PRO A 247 -6.97 -7.09 -11.58
C PRO A 247 -6.18 -8.25 -10.95
N PHE A 248 -6.85 -9.39 -10.77
CA PHE A 248 -6.18 -10.62 -10.37
C PHE A 248 -5.52 -11.26 -11.60
N LYS A 249 -4.18 -11.18 -11.68
CA LYS A 249 -3.39 -11.82 -12.73
C LYS A 249 -2.52 -12.91 -12.13
N GLY A 250 -2.79 -14.16 -12.48
CA GLY A 250 -2.01 -15.31 -12.01
C GLY A 250 -2.85 -16.57 -11.83
N SER A 251 -2.24 -17.60 -11.23
CA SER A 251 -2.91 -18.86 -10.92
C SER A 251 -3.56 -18.80 -9.54
N VAL A 252 -4.89 -18.95 -9.50
CA VAL A 252 -5.67 -19.04 -8.25
C VAL A 252 -5.19 -20.23 -7.40
N THR A 253 -4.84 -21.35 -8.03
CA THR A 253 -4.34 -22.54 -7.34
C THR A 253 -3.01 -22.25 -6.62
N LEU A 254 -2.11 -21.51 -7.28
CA LEU A 254 -0.83 -21.16 -6.68
C LEU A 254 -1.05 -20.25 -5.47
N LEU A 255 -1.93 -19.25 -5.60
CA LEU A 255 -2.30 -18.37 -4.49
C LEU A 255 -2.87 -19.15 -3.30
N ILE A 256 -3.85 -20.02 -3.53
CA ILE A 256 -4.45 -20.84 -2.47
C ILE A 256 -3.38 -21.72 -1.80
N GLY A 257 -2.49 -22.35 -2.59
CA GLY A 257 -1.42 -23.20 -2.07
C GLY A 257 -0.42 -22.42 -1.22
N THR A 258 0.08 -21.27 -1.70
CA THR A 258 1.02 -20.43 -0.97
C THR A 258 0.38 -19.83 0.28
N SER A 259 -0.87 -19.41 0.19
CA SER A 259 -1.56 -18.83 1.33
C SER A 259 -1.90 -19.86 2.40
N LEU A 260 -2.15 -21.12 2.04
CA LEU A 260 -2.30 -22.18 3.03
C LEU A 260 -1.02 -22.38 3.84
N ILE A 261 0.14 -22.40 3.18
CA ILE A 261 1.45 -22.47 3.85
C ILE A 261 1.65 -21.24 4.73
N TYR A 262 1.30 -20.06 4.22
CA TYR A 262 1.40 -18.80 4.93
C TYR A 262 0.56 -18.81 6.21
N VAL A 263 -0.72 -19.19 6.12
CA VAL A 263 -1.65 -19.29 7.25
C VAL A 263 -1.16 -20.29 8.30
N LEU A 264 -0.67 -21.47 7.88
CA LEU A 264 -0.13 -22.45 8.83
C LEU A 264 1.10 -21.91 9.57
N THR A 265 1.93 -21.13 8.88
CA THR A 265 3.11 -20.49 9.46
C THR A 265 2.71 -19.41 10.46
N THR A 266 1.79 -18.52 10.09
CA THR A 266 1.34 -17.41 10.96
C THR A 266 0.62 -17.95 12.21
N VAL A 267 -0.29 -18.91 12.06
CA VAL A 267 -0.93 -19.59 13.21
C VAL A 267 0.12 -20.23 14.13
N SER A 268 1.18 -20.83 13.58
CA SER A 268 2.28 -21.41 14.38
C SER A 268 3.08 -20.35 15.14
N ILE A 269 3.31 -19.16 14.55
CA ILE A 269 3.90 -18.01 15.26
C ILE A 269 3.01 -17.61 16.44
N GLY A 270 1.69 -17.57 16.25
CA GLY A 270 0.74 -17.28 17.32
C GLY A 270 0.82 -18.27 18.48
N LEU A 271 0.93 -19.57 18.16
CA LEU A 271 1.18 -20.60 19.17
C LEU A 271 2.50 -20.37 19.91
N PHE A 272 3.58 -20.08 19.20
CA PHE A 272 4.88 -19.80 19.81
C PHE A 272 4.80 -18.60 20.76
N VAL A 273 4.22 -17.48 20.33
CA VAL A 273 3.99 -16.29 21.16
C VAL A 273 3.13 -16.63 22.39
N SER A 274 2.13 -17.50 22.24
CA SER A 274 1.30 -17.94 23.36
C SER A 274 2.09 -18.64 24.46
N THR A 275 3.20 -19.32 24.13
CA THR A 275 4.00 -20.05 25.12
C THR A 275 4.71 -19.13 26.10
N ILE A 276 5.23 -18.00 25.60
CA ILE A 276 6.03 -17.02 26.35
C ILE A 276 5.20 -15.92 27.01
N THR A 277 3.92 -15.80 26.66
CA THR A 277 3.02 -14.78 27.19
C THR A 277 2.10 -15.31 28.28
N ARG A 278 1.75 -14.43 29.22
CA ARG A 278 0.86 -14.74 30.35
C ARG A 278 -0.46 -13.98 30.32
N THR A 279 -0.48 -12.78 29.73
CA THR A 279 -1.70 -11.95 29.66
C THR A 279 -2.16 -11.71 28.23
N GLN A 280 -3.48 -11.56 28.04
CA GLN A 280 -4.08 -11.35 26.71
C GLN A 280 -3.52 -10.10 26.03
N PHE A 281 -3.38 -9.00 26.78
CA PHE A 281 -2.75 -7.77 26.26
C PHE A 281 -1.30 -8.00 25.82
N GLN A 282 -0.50 -8.71 26.61
CA GLN A 282 0.88 -9.02 26.24
C GLN A 282 0.94 -9.89 24.98
N ALA A 283 0.04 -10.87 24.86
CA ALA A 283 -0.07 -11.73 23.68
C ALA A 283 -0.39 -10.93 22.42
N MET A 284 -1.35 -10.01 22.48
CA MET A 284 -1.71 -9.16 21.34
C MET A 284 -0.54 -8.31 20.85
N PHE A 285 0.12 -7.57 21.76
CA PHE A 285 1.24 -6.71 21.39
C PHE A 285 2.45 -7.49 20.91
N LEU A 286 2.78 -8.61 21.58
CA LEU A 286 3.93 -9.41 21.20
C LEU A 286 3.70 -10.12 19.86
N SER A 287 2.49 -10.60 19.59
CA SER A 287 2.13 -11.13 18.28
C SER A 287 2.38 -10.07 17.20
N LEU A 288 1.86 -8.86 17.39
CA LEU A 288 2.01 -7.76 16.42
C LEU A 288 3.46 -7.28 16.23
N ILE A 289 4.31 -7.36 17.25
CA ILE A 289 5.73 -6.94 17.15
C ILE A 289 6.56 -8.02 16.43
N VAL A 290 6.25 -9.29 16.66
CA VAL A 290 6.97 -10.42 16.06
C VAL A 290 6.61 -10.62 14.59
N THR A 291 5.39 -10.23 14.20
CA THR A 291 4.83 -10.39 12.85
C THR A 291 4.88 -9.07 12.10
#